data_AF-Q2EKB5-F1
#
_entry.id   AF-Q2EKB5-F1
#
_cell.length_a   1.000
_cell.length_b   1.000
_cell.length_c   1.000
_cell.angle_alpha   90.00
_cell.angle_beta   90.00
_cell.angle_gamma   90.00
#
_symmetry.space_group_name_H-M   'P 1'
#
loop_
_entity.id
_entity.type
_entity.pdbx_description
1 polymer ?
#
loop_
_entity_poly.entity_id
_entity_poly.type
_entity_poly.pdbx_seq_one_letter_code
_entity_poly.pdbx_strand_id
1 'polypeptide(L)'
;NILLDENFVAKITDFGLFMTGLELDRTYTRTVVKGTFGYFDPEYFRRQQLTEKSDVYSFDVVLLEVLCARTVIAPSLPREMVNLVEWAMKWQKKGQLEQIVDP
;
A
#
# COMPACT_ATOMS: atom_id res chain seq x y z
N ASN A 1 1.45 10.53 -1.91
CA ASN A 1 2.91 10.61 -2.16
C ASN A 1 3.29 10.34 -3.62
N ILE A 2 2.33 10.45 -4.55
CA ILE A 2 2.55 10.42 -5.99
C ILE A 2 1.81 11.63 -6.55
N LEU A 3 2.54 12.55 -7.17
CA LEU A 3 1.98 13.70 -7.86
C LEU A 3 2.09 13.49 -9.36
N LEU A 4 1.28 14.22 -10.13
CA LEU A 4 1.33 14.22 -11.58
C LEU A 4 1.77 15.62 -12.03
N ASP A 5 2.63 15.68 -13.04
CA ASP A 5 2.94 16.95 -13.72
C ASP A 5 1.94 17.24 -14.85
N GLU A 6 2.17 18.33 -15.59
CA GLU A 6 1.31 18.79 -16.70
C GLU A 6 1.16 17.76 -17.84
N ASN A 7 2.09 16.82 -17.95
CA ASN A 7 2.07 15.76 -18.95
C ASN A 7 1.58 14.42 -18.37
N PHE A 8 0.96 14.45 -17.18
CA PHE A 8 0.54 13.27 -16.42
C PHE A 8 1.68 12.30 -16.07
N VAL A 9 2.92 12.77 -16.04
CA VAL A 9 4.05 11.95 -15.60
C VAL A 9 4.04 11.87 -14.08
N ALA A 10 3.98 10.65 -13.56
CA ALA A 10 3.99 10.39 -12.12
C ALA A 10 5.35 10.71 -11.49
N LYS A 11 5.33 11.45 -10.39
CA LYS A 11 6.50 11.83 -9.59
C LYS A 11 6.25 11.48 -8.13
N ILE A 12 7.16 10.70 -7.56
CA ILE A 12 7.09 10.34 -6.14
C ILE A 12 7.54 11.54 -5.30
N THR A 13 6.83 11.79 -4.21
CA THR A 13 7.12 12.87 -3.26
C THR A 13 7.15 12.34 -1.83
N ASP A 14 7.52 13.19 -0.89
CA ASP A 14 7.49 12.89 0.55
C ASP A 14 8.33 11.66 0.93
N PHE A 15 9.64 11.83 0.77
CA PHE A 15 10.67 10.89 1.23
C PHE A 15 10.95 11.02 2.74
N GLY A 16 10.08 11.65 3.54
CA GLY A 16 10.33 11.96 4.96
C GLY A 16 10.47 10.73 5.87
N LEU A 17 10.04 9.56 5.38
CA LEU A 17 10.22 8.25 6.03
C LEU A 17 11.31 7.40 5.38
N PHE A 18 11.97 7.91 4.34
CA PHE A 18 13.10 7.23 3.72
C PHE A 18 14.26 7.23 4.71
N MET A 19 14.45 6.08 5.37
CA MET A 19 15.55 5.93 6.30
C MET A 19 16.82 5.66 5.50
N THR A 20 17.60 6.72 5.26
CA THR A 20 19.03 6.61 4.94
C THR A 20 19.73 5.91 6.10
N GLY A 21 19.87 4.60 6.00
CA GLY A 21 20.37 3.78 7.09
C GLY A 21 20.30 2.28 6.80
N LEU A 22 20.46 1.88 5.54
CA LEU A 22 21.06 0.58 5.26
C LEU A 22 22.51 0.69 5.79
N GLU A 23 22.73 0.34 7.07
CA GLU A 23 23.99 -0.31 7.40
C GLU A 23 24.11 -1.43 6.37
N LEU A 24 25.11 -1.35 5.47
CA LEU A 24 25.20 -2.09 4.21
C LEU A 24 24.97 -3.63 4.31
N ASP A 25 24.86 -4.18 5.51
CA ASP A 25 24.69 -5.61 5.83
C ASP A 25 23.33 -5.99 6.45
N ARG A 26 22.39 -5.06 6.68
CA ARG A 26 21.10 -5.40 7.33
C ARG A 26 19.91 -5.26 6.39
N THR A 27 19.18 -6.36 6.21
CA THR A 27 17.96 -6.45 5.38
C THR A 27 16.70 -5.86 6.03
N TYR A 28 16.79 -5.41 7.28
CA TYR A 28 15.66 -4.85 8.03
C TYR A 28 16.13 -3.84 9.08
N THR A 29 15.24 -2.92 9.45
CA THR A 29 15.44 -2.00 10.59
C THR A 29 14.30 -2.13 11.58
N ARG A 30 14.62 -2.19 12.88
CA ARG A 30 13.62 -2.19 13.96
C ARG A 30 13.26 -0.75 14.31
N THR A 31 12.03 -0.31 14.02
CA THR A 31 11.58 1.06 14.28
C THR A 31 10.20 1.11 14.94
N VAL A 32 9.85 2.26 15.51
CA VAL A 32 8.42 2.55 15.77
C VAL A 32 7.69 2.51 14.42
N VAL A 33 6.50 1.89 14.40
CA VAL A 33 5.66 1.83 13.20
C VAL A 33 5.30 3.25 12.79
N LYS A 34 5.71 3.65 11.58
CA LYS A 34 5.39 4.95 10.98
C LYS A 34 4.87 4.74 9.56
N GLY A 35 3.87 5.51 9.16
CA GLY A 35 3.26 5.48 7.83
C GLY A 35 1.75 5.73 7.86
N THR A 36 1.12 5.53 6.71
CA THR A 36 -0.32 5.77 6.52
C THR A 36 -1.11 4.47 6.68
N PHE A 37 -2.16 4.52 7.51
CA PHE A 37 -3.05 3.39 7.74
C PHE A 37 -3.70 2.91 6.43
N GLY A 38 -3.72 1.60 6.21
CA GLY A 38 -4.17 0.97 4.95
C GLY A 38 -3.03 0.51 4.04
N TYR A 39 -1.86 1.16 4.10
CA TYR A 39 -0.69 0.81 3.28
C TYR A 39 0.37 0.00 4.03
N PHE A 40 0.13 -0.29 5.31
CA PHE A 40 1.07 -1.04 6.13
C PHE A 40 1.16 -2.49 5.69
N ASP A 41 2.39 -2.92 5.39
CA ASP A 41 2.74 -4.33 5.35
C ASP A 41 2.39 -4.99 6.70
N PRO A 42 1.54 -6.05 6.71
CA PRO A 42 1.19 -6.77 7.93
C PRO A 42 2.40 -7.35 8.68
N GLU A 43 3.47 -7.75 7.97
CA GLU A 43 4.69 -8.23 8.60
C GLU A 43 5.47 -7.07 9.24
N TYR A 44 5.57 -5.91 8.58
CA TYR A 44 6.13 -4.70 9.18
C TYR A 44 5.39 -4.31 10.45
N PHE A 45 4.05 -4.28 10.41
CA PHE A 45 3.23 -3.92 11.55
C PHE A 45 3.44 -4.87 12.74
N ARG A 46 3.53 -6.18 12.48
CA ARG A 46 3.67 -7.19 13.54
C ARG A 46 5.09 -7.28 14.10
N ARG A 47 6.10 -7.24 13.24
CA ARG A 47 7.51 -7.45 13.62
C ARG A 47 8.25 -6.16 13.93
N GLN A 48 7.66 -5.00 13.59
CA GLN A 48 8.31 -3.70 13.64
C GLN A 48 9.60 -3.64 12.80
N GLN A 49 9.68 -4.49 11.77
CA GLN A 49 10.84 -4.65 10.88
C GLN A 49 10.50 -4.05 9.53
N LEU A 50 11.01 -2.85 9.25
CA LEU A 50 10.85 -2.22 7.95
C LEU A 50 11.83 -2.85 6.98
N THR A 51 11.36 -3.24 5.81
CA THR A 51 12.17 -3.86 4.74
C THR A 51 11.76 -3.28 3.39
N GLU A 52 12.56 -3.52 2.35
CA GLU A 52 12.17 -3.19 0.96
C GLU A 52 10.86 -3.87 0.54
N LYS A 53 10.50 -5.01 1.15
CA LYS A 53 9.22 -5.70 0.88
C LYS A 53 8.01 -4.93 1.42
N SER A 54 8.22 -4.10 2.42
CA SER A 54 7.17 -3.23 2.95
C SER A 54 6.81 -2.13 1.95
N ASP A 55 7.81 -1.59 1.23
CA ASP A 55 7.57 -0.65 0.13
C ASP A 55 6.84 -1.33 -1.04
N VAL A 56 7.26 -2.55 -1.42
CA VAL A 56 6.56 -3.34 -2.46
C VAL A 56 5.09 -3.56 -2.11
N TYR A 57 4.79 -3.97 -0.86
CA TYR A 57 3.41 -4.13 -0.42
C TYR A 57 2.61 -2.84 -0.53
N SER A 58 3.17 -1.71 -0.06
CA SER A 58 2.48 -0.42 -0.13
C SER A 58 2.23 0.03 -1.58
N PHE A 59 3.14 -0.29 -2.50
CA PHE A 59 2.96 -0.04 -3.93
C PHE A 59 1.84 -0.90 -4.54
N ASP A 60 1.75 -2.17 -4.15
CA ASP A 60 0.64 -3.05 -4.59
C ASP A 60 -0.72 -2.50 -4.14
N VAL A 61 -0.80 -1.90 -2.94
CA VAL A 61 -2.01 -1.21 -2.48
C VAL A 61 -2.35 0.00 -3.37
N VAL A 62 -1.37 0.80 -3.77
CA VAL A 62 -1.57 1.92 -4.72
C VAL A 62 -2.08 1.41 -6.07
N LEU A 63 -1.54 0.29 -6.57
CA LEU A 63 -2.02 -0.31 -7.81
C LEU A 63 -3.49 -0.71 -7.70
N LEU A 64 -3.91 -1.28 -6.58
CA LEU A 64 -5.32 -1.60 -6.32
C LEU A 64 -6.19 -0.34 -6.28
N GLU A 65 -5.73 0.76 -5.67
CA GLU A 65 -6.50 2.02 -5.67
C GLU A 65 -6.71 2.57 -7.07
N VAL A 66 -5.68 2.51 -7.92
CA VAL A 66 -5.76 2.95 -9.32
C VAL A 66 -6.72 2.06 -10.11
N LEU A 67 -6.62 0.73 -9.95
CA LEU A 67 -7.46 -0.22 -10.66
C LEU A 67 -8.94 -0.15 -10.24
N CYS A 68 -9.21 0.08 -8.96
CA CYS A 68 -10.57 0.09 -8.40
C CYS A 68 -11.18 1.49 -8.32
N ALA A 69 -10.43 2.54 -8.69
CA ALA A 69 -10.78 3.95 -8.53
C ALA A 69 -11.35 4.30 -7.13
N ARG A 70 -10.81 3.67 -6.08
CA ARG A 70 -11.37 3.73 -4.72
C ARG A 70 -10.28 3.95 -3.67
N THR A 71 -10.62 4.66 -2.61
CA THR A 71 -9.71 4.81 -1.46
C THR A 71 -9.48 3.48 -0.75
N VAL A 72 -8.25 3.28 -0.23
CA VAL A 72 -7.89 2.05 0.51
C VAL A 72 -8.85 1.79 1.67
N ILE A 73 -9.15 2.83 2.44
CA ILE A 73 -10.06 2.77 3.58
C ILE A 73 -11.28 3.64 3.26
N ALA A 74 -12.44 3.01 3.18
CA ALA A 74 -13.71 3.67 2.86
C ALA A 74 -14.76 3.32 3.94
N PRO A 75 -14.83 4.09 5.05
CA PRO A 75 -15.72 3.78 6.17
C PRO A 75 -17.21 3.84 5.84
N SER A 76 -17.58 4.52 4.76
CA SER A 76 -18.95 4.63 4.27
C SER A 76 -19.49 3.37 3.61
N LEU A 77 -18.61 2.41 3.27
CA LEU A 77 -19.00 1.17 2.61
C LEU A 77 -19.41 0.08 3.63
N PRO A 78 -20.09 -0.99 3.17
CA PRO A 78 -20.35 -2.15 4.01
C PRO A 78 -19.06 -2.68 4.64
N ARG A 79 -19.14 -3.21 5.88
CA ARG A 79 -17.99 -3.65 6.68
C ARG A 79 -16.98 -4.49 5.90
N GLU A 80 -17.46 -5.39 5.05
CA GLU A 80 -16.66 -6.29 4.23
C GLU A 80 -15.88 -5.63 3.10
N MET A 81 -16.28 -4.40 2.74
CA MET A 81 -15.73 -3.58 1.68
C MET A 81 -14.95 -2.40 2.25
N VAL A 82 -14.86 -2.19 3.57
CA VAL A 82 -14.18 -0.99 4.12
C VAL A 82 -12.70 -0.97 3.76
N ASN A 83 -12.01 -2.11 3.91
CA ASN A 83 -10.61 -2.26 3.53
C ASN A 83 -10.51 -2.80 2.09
N LEU A 84 -9.91 -2.02 1.21
CA LEU A 84 -9.77 -2.34 -0.21
C LEU A 84 -8.97 -3.62 -0.43
N VAL A 85 -7.87 -3.81 0.31
CA VAL A 85 -6.99 -4.98 0.17
C VAL A 85 -7.72 -6.25 0.58
N GLU A 86 -8.38 -6.25 1.74
CA GLU A 86 -9.15 -7.42 2.20
C GLU A 86 -10.27 -7.78 1.22
N TRP A 87 -10.96 -6.76 0.69
CA TRP A 87 -12.02 -6.94 -0.29
C TRP A 87 -11.48 -7.49 -1.62
N ALA A 88 -10.39 -6.92 -2.14
CA ALA A 88 -9.74 -7.38 -3.37
C ALA A 88 -9.23 -8.82 -3.24
N MET A 89 -8.62 -9.17 -2.11
CA MET A 89 -8.16 -10.54 -1.82
C MET A 89 -9.31 -11.56 -1.80
N LYS A 90 -10.53 -11.17 -1.39
CA LYS A 90 -11.71 -12.06 -1.48
C LYS A 90 -12.04 -12.40 -2.94
N TRP A 91 -11.99 -11.41 -3.83
CA TRP A 91 -12.26 -11.60 -5.26
C TRP A 91 -11.13 -12.33 -5.97
N GLN A 92 -9.87 -12.04 -5.62
CA GLN A 92 -8.71 -12.78 -6.09
C GLN A 92 -8.82 -14.28 -5.76
N LYS A 93 -9.18 -14.62 -4.52
CA LYS A 93 -9.36 -16.03 -4.10
C LYS A 93 -10.49 -16.75 -4.84
N LYS A 94 -11.47 -16.01 -5.36
CA LYS A 94 -12.54 -16.55 -6.21
C LYS A 94 -12.13 -16.64 -7.69
N GLY A 95 -10.98 -16.08 -8.06
CA GLY A 95 -10.53 -15.98 -9.46
C GLY A 95 -11.32 -14.97 -10.28
N GLN A 96 -11.92 -13.96 -9.64
CA GLN A 96 -12.86 -13.01 -10.27
C GLN A 96 -12.43 -11.56 -9.99
N LEU A 97 -11.19 -11.22 -10.34
CA LEU A 97 -10.62 -9.88 -10.09
C LEU A 97 -11.24 -8.79 -10.97
N GLU A 98 -11.78 -9.14 -12.12
CA GLU A 98 -12.47 -8.21 -13.01
C GLU A 98 -13.69 -7.54 -12.36
N GLN A 99 -14.24 -8.14 -11.30
CA GLN A 99 -15.40 -7.61 -10.57
C GLN A 99 -15.08 -6.38 -9.71
N ILE A 100 -13.80 -6.07 -9.49
CA ILE A 100 -13.36 -4.95 -8.66
C ILE A 100 -12.71 -3.82 -9.47
N VAL A 101 -12.49 -4.03 -10.77
CA VAL A 101 -11.90 -3.03 -11.65
C VAL A 101 -12.95 -1.96 -11.96
N ASP A 102 -12.53 -0.71 -11.94
CA ASP A 102 -13.38 0.42 -12.33
C ASP A 102 -13.85 0.27 -13.80
N PRO A 103 -15.15 0.48 -14.12
CA PRO A 103 -15.72 0.21 -15.45
C PRO A 103 -15.14 0.99 -16.64
#